data_AF-A0A8H8JKC9-F1
#
_entry.id   AF-A0A8H8JKC9-F1
#
_cell.length_a   1.000
_cell.length_b   1.000
_cell.length_c   1.000
_cell.angle_alpha   90.00
_cell.angle_beta   90.00
_cell.angle_gamma   90.00
#
_symmetry.space_group_name_H-M   'P 1'
#
loop_
_entity.id
_entity.type
_entity.pdbx_description
1 polymer ?
#
loop_
_entity_poly.entity_id
_entity_poly.type
_entity_poly.pdbx_seq_one_letter_code
_entity_poly.pdbx_strand_id
1 'polypeptide(L)'
;MSDADSNNLLSRWLATQNSLSTAMEEFCQATGSLTDAFTSPEQLSHEMKDIATVIHQRTEWIIQTRVLLLSASAALLKIRNVHATSINRLPLGVLKRIFRIVVDSSQNTSSFMKPAATLSSVCRLWRDTALSTGTIWRYVTVDQVNKTLKAAKLCLEGSSKSPLHVTIRDVGTSFETALYHRDVASYILYRHAPRFATFNLEVQHATTLDSLIDIWLQYGTPGAVKNLSIVSHQANFDPYDVLDDPHILDLFLEPIRTLHLENVYVNWKSPVFHNLVELSLNADQAQESIRPSVLELADMLRMSPRLEVLKLLYLNLQPGSRFPFKLDFASFVLLVLGLLGHKWSTTCCL
;
A
#
# COMPACT_ATOMS: atom_id res chain seq x y z
N MET A 1 46.55 -7.17 -0.18
CA MET A 1 46.68 -8.44 0.52
C MET A 1 47.11 -9.45 -0.52
N SER A 2 48.20 -10.20 -0.31
CA SER A 2 48.64 -11.16 -1.31
C SER A 2 47.63 -12.32 -1.39
N ASP A 3 47.59 -13.04 -2.52
CA ASP A 3 46.75 -14.24 -2.65
C ASP A 3 47.14 -15.31 -1.60
N ALA A 4 48.43 -15.36 -1.23
CA ALA A 4 48.93 -16.25 -0.18
C ALA A 4 48.34 -15.93 1.20
N ASP A 5 48.23 -14.64 1.56
CA ASP A 5 47.63 -14.22 2.83
C ASP A 5 46.13 -14.56 2.90
N SER A 6 45.42 -14.41 1.77
CA SER A 6 43.99 -14.70 1.67
C SER A 6 43.70 -16.19 1.85
N ASN A 7 44.51 -17.06 1.25
CA ASN A 7 44.38 -18.51 1.40
C ASN A 7 44.67 -18.98 2.83
N ASN A 8 45.69 -18.41 3.48
CA ASN A 8 46.00 -18.73 4.88
C ASN A 8 44.84 -18.36 5.82
N LEU A 9 44.27 -17.16 5.66
CA LEU A 9 43.11 -16.73 6.44
C LEU A 9 41.89 -17.63 6.24
N LEU A 10 41.63 -18.08 5.01
CA LEU A 10 40.54 -18.99 4.71
C LEU A 10 40.73 -20.36 5.37
N SER A 11 41.94 -20.94 5.26
CA SER A 11 42.26 -22.22 5.92
C SER A 11 42.11 -22.14 7.43
N ARG A 12 42.58 -21.05 8.05
CA ARG A 12 42.43 -20.82 9.50
C ARG A 12 40.95 -20.68 9.89
N TRP A 13 40.17 -19.98 9.10
CA TRP A 13 38.73 -19.82 9.34
C TRP A 13 37.99 -21.17 9.27
N LEU A 14 38.27 -21.99 8.26
CA LEU A 14 37.69 -23.33 8.11
C LEU A 14 38.07 -24.26 9.28
N ALA A 15 39.33 -24.23 9.71
CA ALA A 15 39.76 -25.01 10.88
C ALA A 15 39.02 -24.58 12.16
N THR A 16 38.82 -23.27 12.34
CA THR A 16 38.07 -22.72 13.48
C THR A 16 36.59 -23.12 13.42
N GLN A 17 35.99 -23.09 12.23
CA GLN A 17 34.60 -23.53 12.01
C GLN A 17 34.41 -25.01 12.40
N ASN A 18 35.32 -25.88 11.96
CA ASN A 18 35.25 -27.30 12.27
C ASN A 18 35.38 -27.53 13.79
N SER A 19 36.35 -26.87 14.43
CA SER A 19 36.52 -26.95 15.89
C SER A 19 35.28 -26.47 16.66
N LEU A 20 34.64 -25.40 16.20
CA LEU A 20 33.40 -24.90 16.80
C LEU A 20 32.24 -25.90 16.63
N SER A 21 32.11 -26.52 15.45
CA SER A 21 31.07 -27.54 15.20
C SER A 21 31.22 -28.73 16.15
N THR A 22 32.43 -29.27 16.26
CA THR A 22 32.73 -30.37 17.19
C THR A 22 32.41 -30.00 18.63
N ALA A 23 32.84 -28.81 19.09
CA ALA A 23 32.55 -28.35 20.45
C ALA A 23 31.04 -28.17 20.72
N MET A 24 30.26 -27.72 19.72
CA MET A 24 28.81 -27.60 19.86
C MET A 24 28.12 -28.97 19.93
N GLU A 25 28.56 -29.95 19.13
CA GLU A 25 28.05 -31.32 19.16
C GLU A 25 28.33 -31.99 20.51
N GLU A 26 29.56 -31.90 21.01
CA GLU A 26 29.95 -32.40 22.34
C GLU A 26 29.12 -31.76 23.46
N PHE A 27 28.92 -30.44 23.40
CA PHE A 27 28.09 -29.72 24.37
C PHE A 27 26.63 -30.18 24.33
N CYS A 28 26.06 -30.37 23.14
CA CYS A 28 24.70 -30.89 22.97
C CYS A 28 24.57 -32.30 23.55
N GLN A 29 25.54 -33.19 23.29
CA GLN A 29 25.56 -34.54 23.84
C GLN A 29 25.63 -34.53 25.37
N ALA A 30 26.53 -33.74 25.95
CA ALA A 30 26.66 -33.61 27.40
C ALA A 30 25.38 -33.07 28.06
N THR A 31 24.70 -32.11 27.42
CA THR A 31 23.43 -31.56 27.90
C THR A 31 22.30 -32.61 27.86
N GLY A 32 22.28 -33.45 26.83
CA GLY A 32 21.35 -34.60 26.74
C GLY A 32 21.59 -35.60 27.86
N SER A 33 22.83 -36.04 28.07
CA SER A 33 23.20 -36.94 29.17
C SER A 33 22.85 -36.37 30.54
N LEU A 34 22.98 -35.05 30.73
CA LEU A 34 22.58 -34.37 31.95
C LEU A 34 21.06 -34.44 32.17
N THR A 35 20.27 -34.24 31.12
CA THR A 35 18.81 -34.31 31.17
C THR A 35 18.33 -35.74 31.51
N ASP A 36 18.95 -36.75 30.89
CA ASP A 36 18.65 -38.16 31.18
C ASP A 36 18.92 -38.50 32.65
N ALA A 37 20.06 -38.01 33.19
CA ALA A 37 20.43 -38.22 34.59
C ALA A 37 19.42 -37.58 35.57
N PHE A 38 18.88 -36.40 35.25
CA PHE A 38 17.91 -35.69 36.11
C PHE A 38 16.46 -36.16 35.97
N THR A 39 16.16 -37.04 35.01
CA THR A 39 14.81 -37.59 34.82
C THR A 39 14.55 -38.81 35.72
N SER A 40 15.59 -39.36 36.37
CA SER A 40 15.46 -40.46 37.33
C SER A 40 15.00 -39.97 38.72
N PRO A 41 13.81 -40.37 39.22
CA PRO A 41 13.22 -39.80 40.44
C PRO A 41 13.94 -40.14 41.77
N GLU A 42 14.82 -41.14 41.79
CA GLU A 42 15.25 -41.79 43.04
C GLU A 42 16.47 -41.14 43.73
N GLN A 43 17.13 -40.13 43.14
CA GLN A 43 18.40 -39.58 43.66
C GLN A 43 18.37 -38.09 44.02
N LEU A 44 17.20 -37.43 44.00
CA LEU A 44 17.08 -35.98 44.22
C LEU A 44 16.94 -35.65 45.71
N SER A 45 18.05 -35.69 46.47
CA SER A 45 18.06 -35.09 47.81
C SER A 45 19.30 -34.21 48.05
N HIS A 46 19.03 -32.98 48.48
CA HIS A 46 19.96 -31.96 49.01
C HIS A 46 20.97 -31.24 48.08
N GLU A 47 21.40 -31.77 46.93
CA GLU A 47 22.36 -31.09 46.01
C GLU A 47 21.71 -30.15 44.95
N MET A 48 20.37 -30.08 44.87
CA MET A 48 19.66 -29.40 43.77
C MET A 48 19.86 -27.87 43.68
N LYS A 49 20.18 -27.18 44.78
CA LYS A 49 20.34 -25.71 44.76
C LYS A 49 21.57 -25.28 43.96
N ASP A 50 22.65 -26.04 44.01
CA ASP A 50 23.87 -25.74 43.26
C ASP A 50 23.66 -26.03 41.77
N ILE A 51 22.93 -27.10 41.45
CA ILE A 51 22.57 -27.47 40.08
C ILE A 51 21.72 -26.40 39.40
N ALA A 52 20.69 -25.86 40.09
CA ALA A 52 19.86 -24.80 39.54
C ALA A 52 20.67 -23.54 39.19
N THR A 53 21.63 -23.17 40.04
CA THR A 53 22.53 -22.04 39.79
C THR A 53 23.43 -22.30 38.58
N VAL A 54 23.99 -23.51 38.45
CA VAL A 54 24.81 -23.90 37.29
C VAL A 54 23.99 -23.90 35.99
N ILE A 55 22.76 -24.42 36.00
CA ILE A 55 21.86 -24.41 34.84
C ILE A 55 21.57 -22.98 34.40
N HIS A 56 21.27 -22.08 35.35
CA HIS A 56 21.03 -20.68 35.04
C HIS A 56 22.24 -20.00 34.40
N GLN A 57 23.44 -20.18 34.98
CA GLN A 57 24.69 -19.65 34.42
C GLN A 57 24.97 -20.19 33.01
N ARG A 58 24.69 -21.48 32.76
CA ARG A 58 24.86 -22.08 31.43
C ARG A 58 23.83 -21.57 30.43
N THR A 59 22.61 -21.30 30.86
CA THR A 59 21.57 -20.67 30.02
C THR A 59 22.01 -19.28 29.57
N GLU A 60 22.56 -18.47 30.48
CA GLU A 60 23.13 -17.15 30.15
C GLU A 60 24.30 -17.27 29.16
N TRP A 61 25.20 -18.23 29.36
CA TRP A 61 26.29 -18.48 28.41
C TRP A 61 25.77 -18.86 27.02
N ILE A 62 24.74 -19.71 26.91
CA ILE A 62 24.11 -20.07 25.62
C ILE A 62 23.55 -18.82 24.93
N ILE A 63 22.90 -17.92 25.67
CA ILE A 63 22.37 -16.66 25.15
C ILE A 63 23.51 -15.79 24.59
N GLN A 64 24.61 -15.64 25.33
CA GLN A 64 25.79 -14.88 24.88
C GLN A 64 26.43 -15.50 23.63
N THR A 65 26.62 -16.82 23.60
CA THR A 65 27.15 -17.54 22.45
C THR A 65 26.28 -17.34 21.22
N ARG A 66 24.95 -17.36 21.37
CA ARG A 66 24.02 -17.06 20.27
C ARG A 66 24.21 -15.66 19.71
N VAL A 67 24.44 -14.66 20.55
CA VAL A 67 24.73 -13.28 20.10
C VAL A 67 26.03 -13.23 19.29
N LEU A 68 27.08 -13.92 19.73
CA LEU A 68 28.36 -14.00 19.00
C LEU A 68 28.20 -14.71 17.65
N LEU A 69 27.45 -15.82 17.60
CA LEU A 69 27.16 -16.54 16.35
C LEU A 69 26.37 -15.68 15.35
N LEU A 70 25.38 -14.92 15.83
CA LEU A 70 24.64 -13.97 15.00
C LEU A 70 25.56 -12.87 14.43
N SER A 71 26.50 -12.38 15.25
CA SER A 71 27.51 -11.41 14.82
C SER A 71 28.44 -11.98 13.74
N ALA A 72 28.95 -13.20 13.94
CA ALA A 72 29.78 -13.89 12.96
C ALA A 72 29.03 -14.14 11.64
N SER A 73 27.77 -14.59 11.72
CA SER A 73 26.90 -14.76 10.55
C SER A 73 26.70 -13.45 9.79
N ALA A 74 26.44 -12.34 10.50
CA ALA A 74 26.33 -11.01 9.89
C ALA A 74 27.64 -10.59 9.18
N ALA A 75 28.80 -10.92 9.74
CA ALA A 75 30.10 -10.66 9.10
C ALA A 75 30.30 -11.49 7.82
N LEU A 76 29.96 -12.78 7.84
CA LEU A 76 30.02 -13.64 6.65
C LEU A 76 29.07 -13.18 5.55
N LEU A 77 27.84 -12.81 5.91
CA LEU A 77 26.88 -12.23 4.98
C LEU A 77 27.40 -10.91 4.38
N LYS A 78 28.09 -10.09 5.17
CA LYS A 78 28.73 -8.87 4.68
C LYS A 78 29.82 -9.18 3.65
N ILE A 79 30.71 -10.14 3.94
CA ILE A 79 31.76 -10.57 3.00
C ILE A 79 31.12 -11.11 1.72
N ARG A 80 30.15 -12.02 1.83
CA ARG A 80 29.42 -12.58 0.69
C ARG A 80 28.77 -11.47 -0.14
N ASN A 81 28.14 -10.50 0.49
CA ASN A 81 27.49 -9.40 -0.23
C ASN A 81 28.51 -8.48 -0.93
N VAL A 82 29.69 -8.26 -0.35
CA VAL A 82 30.73 -7.43 -1.00
C VAL A 82 31.31 -8.14 -2.23
N HIS A 83 31.55 -9.44 -2.15
CA HIS A 83 32.33 -10.16 -3.16
C HIS A 83 31.47 -10.97 -4.15
N ALA A 84 30.36 -11.55 -3.70
CA ALA A 84 29.57 -12.50 -4.48
C ALA A 84 28.28 -11.92 -5.07
N THR A 85 27.74 -10.81 -4.53
CA THR A 85 26.48 -10.26 -5.06
C THR A 85 26.74 -9.12 -6.04
N SER A 86 26.34 -9.33 -7.31
CA SER A 86 26.44 -8.34 -8.39
C SER A 86 25.68 -7.05 -8.10
N ILE A 87 24.66 -7.12 -7.23
CA ILE A 87 23.74 -6.03 -6.94
C ILE A 87 24.44 -4.80 -6.34
N ASN A 88 25.51 -5.01 -5.56
CA ASN A 88 26.27 -3.91 -4.94
C ASN A 88 27.17 -3.18 -5.95
N ARG A 89 27.32 -3.71 -7.17
CA ARG A 89 28.04 -3.06 -8.27
C ARG A 89 27.13 -2.18 -9.14
N LEU A 90 25.82 -2.23 -8.92
CA LEU A 90 24.90 -1.40 -9.68
C LEU A 90 25.10 0.07 -9.28
N PRO A 91 25.21 0.99 -10.25
CA PRO A 91 25.18 2.41 -9.96
C PRO A 91 23.91 2.77 -9.19
N LEU A 92 24.03 3.67 -8.21
CA LEU A 92 22.92 4.07 -7.35
C LEU A 92 21.68 4.51 -8.15
N GLY A 93 21.88 5.21 -9.26
CA GLY A 93 20.78 5.63 -10.15
C GLY A 93 20.01 4.46 -10.77
N VAL A 94 20.69 3.37 -11.14
CA VAL A 94 20.05 2.16 -11.66
C VAL A 94 19.24 1.48 -10.57
N LEU A 95 19.80 1.38 -9.36
CA LEU A 95 19.11 0.79 -8.21
C LEU A 95 17.84 1.60 -7.84
N LYS A 96 17.93 2.93 -7.81
CA LYS A 96 16.76 3.81 -7.60
C LYS A 96 15.69 3.61 -8.67
N ARG A 97 16.08 3.45 -9.94
CA ARG A 97 15.15 3.18 -11.03
C ARG A 97 14.47 1.82 -10.87
N ILE A 98 15.22 0.77 -10.51
CA ILE A 98 14.66 -0.55 -10.21
C ILE A 98 13.64 -0.44 -9.07
N PHE A 99 13.98 0.25 -7.98
CA PHE A 99 13.08 0.41 -6.84
C PHE A 99 11.77 1.09 -7.23
N ARG A 100 11.85 2.16 -8.03
CA ARG A 100 10.66 2.83 -8.58
C ARG A 100 9.80 1.89 -9.40
N ILE A 101 10.40 1.14 -10.33
CA ILE A 101 9.66 0.17 -11.16
C ILE A 101 8.96 -0.88 -10.28
N VAL A 102 9.66 -1.44 -9.28
CA VAL A 102 9.09 -2.45 -8.38
C VAL A 102 7.89 -1.88 -7.60
N VAL A 103 8.04 -0.67 -7.05
CA VAL A 103 6.96 -0.01 -6.30
C VAL A 103 5.80 0.36 -7.23
N ASP A 104 6.09 0.90 -8.41
CA ASP A 104 5.05 1.33 -9.35
C ASP A 104 4.26 0.12 -9.89
N SER A 105 4.91 -0.99 -10.21
CA SER A 105 4.24 -2.22 -10.67
C SER A 105 3.39 -2.91 -9.60
N SER A 106 3.71 -2.69 -8.32
CA SER A 106 2.97 -3.30 -7.21
C SER A 106 1.67 -2.59 -6.85
N GLN A 107 1.39 -1.43 -7.45
CA GLN A 107 0.19 -0.63 -7.15
C GLN A 107 -1.14 -1.33 -7.46
N ASN A 108 -1.14 -2.40 -8.25
CA ASN A 108 -2.38 -3.14 -8.57
C ASN A 108 -2.64 -4.30 -7.61
N THR A 109 -1.69 -4.62 -6.73
CA THR A 109 -1.85 -5.72 -5.77
C THR A 109 -2.40 -5.18 -4.47
N SER A 110 -3.52 -5.74 -3.97
CA SER A 110 -4.19 -5.35 -2.73
C SER A 110 -3.29 -5.38 -1.48
N SER A 111 -2.10 -5.98 -1.57
CA SER A 111 -1.08 -6.03 -0.52
C SER A 111 -0.03 -4.89 -0.68
N PHE A 112 -0.45 -3.65 -0.39
CA PHE A 112 0.40 -2.46 -0.56
C PHE A 112 1.50 -2.29 0.50
N MET A 113 1.43 -3.06 1.59
CA MET A 113 2.58 -3.25 2.47
C MET A 113 3.43 -4.36 1.83
N LYS A 114 4.57 -4.11 1.16
CA LYS A 114 5.75 -3.39 1.66
C LYS A 114 6.79 -3.21 0.53
N PRO A 115 6.53 -2.77 -0.71
CA PRO A 115 7.62 -2.69 -1.70
C PRO A 115 8.80 -1.85 -1.18
N ALA A 116 8.55 -0.64 -0.69
CA ALA A 116 9.59 0.20 -0.09
C ALA A 116 10.21 -0.40 1.19
N ALA A 117 9.39 -0.92 2.10
CA ALA A 117 9.88 -1.49 3.35
C ALA A 117 10.67 -2.81 3.14
N THR A 118 10.22 -3.67 2.25
CA THR A 118 10.91 -4.90 1.80
C THR A 118 12.21 -4.54 1.09
N LEU A 119 12.20 -3.56 0.18
CA LEU A 119 13.43 -3.06 -0.44
C LEU A 119 14.41 -2.56 0.64
N SER A 120 13.91 -1.86 1.66
CA SER A 120 14.73 -1.34 2.76
C SER A 120 15.24 -2.41 3.75
N SER A 121 14.70 -3.63 3.71
CA SER A 121 15.09 -4.72 4.61
C SER A 121 16.20 -5.62 4.05
N VAL A 122 16.48 -5.56 2.74
CA VAL A 122 17.43 -6.47 2.06
C VAL A 122 18.88 -6.32 2.56
N CYS A 123 19.47 -5.14 2.40
CA CYS A 123 20.84 -4.86 2.84
C CYS A 123 21.00 -3.37 3.18
N ARG A 124 22.16 -2.97 3.74
CA ARG A 124 22.41 -1.56 4.10
C ARG A 124 22.35 -0.64 2.88
N LEU A 125 23.01 -1.00 1.77
CA LEU A 125 22.97 -0.20 0.54
C LEU A 125 21.54 0.01 0.05
N TRP A 126 20.72 -1.05 0.04
CA TRP A 126 19.32 -0.96 -0.37
C TRP A 126 18.49 -0.12 0.58
N ARG A 127 18.72 -0.23 1.88
CA ARG A 127 18.07 0.62 2.90
C ARG A 127 18.40 2.10 2.69
N ASP A 128 19.67 2.44 2.57
CA ASP A 128 20.11 3.82 2.40
C ASP A 128 19.61 4.39 1.06
N THR A 129 19.60 3.55 0.03
CA THR A 129 19.02 3.89 -1.28
C THR A 129 17.51 4.12 -1.17
N ALA A 130 16.79 3.24 -0.48
CA ALA A 130 15.35 3.35 -0.30
C ALA A 130 14.98 4.61 0.49
N LEU A 131 15.63 4.83 1.64
CA LEU A 131 15.39 6.01 2.49
C LEU A 131 15.76 7.32 1.78
N SER A 132 16.77 7.34 0.91
CA SER A 132 17.14 8.52 0.10
C SER A 132 16.31 8.69 -1.18
N THR A 133 15.32 7.83 -1.42
CA THR A 133 14.48 7.87 -2.63
C THR A 133 13.03 8.12 -2.25
N GLY A 134 12.69 9.36 -1.90
CA GLY A 134 11.35 9.68 -1.39
C GLY A 134 10.18 9.27 -2.30
N THR A 135 10.40 9.18 -3.61
CA THR A 135 9.37 8.75 -4.58
C THR A 135 8.88 7.32 -4.39
N ILE A 136 9.60 6.44 -3.67
CA ILE A 136 9.10 5.07 -3.41
C ILE A 136 8.23 4.99 -2.17
N TRP A 137 8.22 6.04 -1.33
CA TRP A 137 7.43 6.12 -0.10
C TRP A 137 6.15 6.94 -0.27
N ARG A 138 5.88 7.44 -1.49
CA ARG A 138 4.73 8.32 -1.78
C ARG A 138 3.37 7.62 -1.78
N TYR A 139 3.36 6.29 -1.81
CA TYR A 139 2.14 5.48 -1.77
C TYR A 139 1.79 5.18 -0.31
N VAL A 140 0.70 5.76 0.17
CA VAL A 140 0.24 5.61 1.56
C VAL A 140 -1.11 4.92 1.52
N THR A 141 -1.17 3.70 2.04
CA THR A 141 -2.41 2.94 2.15
C THR A 141 -2.81 2.82 3.61
N VAL A 142 -4.04 3.20 3.92
CA VAL A 142 -4.69 2.98 5.21
C VAL A 142 -5.74 1.92 4.99
N ASP A 143 -5.52 0.72 5.52
CA ASP A 143 -6.47 -0.38 5.41
C ASP A 143 -6.43 -1.25 6.67
N GLN A 144 -7.35 -2.21 6.77
CA GLN A 144 -7.47 -3.11 7.90
C GLN A 144 -6.27 -4.03 8.16
N VAL A 145 -5.47 -4.32 7.12
CA VAL A 145 -4.27 -5.17 7.26
C VAL A 145 -3.12 -4.31 7.79
N ASN A 146 -3.10 -3.04 7.41
CA ASN A 146 -2.11 -2.04 7.74
C ASN A 146 -2.54 -1.20 8.94
N LYS A 147 -2.97 -1.87 10.02
CA LYS A 147 -3.48 -1.26 11.26
C LYS A 147 -2.52 -0.30 11.97
N THR A 148 -1.28 -0.16 11.52
CA THR A 148 -0.31 0.64 12.27
C THR A 148 -0.15 2.02 11.65
N LEU A 149 -0.62 3.03 12.37
CA LEU A 149 -0.26 4.44 12.16
C LEU A 149 1.27 4.61 12.00
N LYS A 150 2.07 3.72 12.61
CA LYS A 150 3.53 3.67 12.46
C LYS A 150 3.98 3.46 11.00
N ALA A 151 3.36 2.53 10.26
CA ALA A 151 3.73 2.27 8.87
C ALA A 151 3.38 3.46 7.97
N ALA A 152 2.18 4.03 8.14
CA ALA A 152 1.77 5.22 7.40
C ALA A 152 2.70 6.41 7.71
N LYS A 153 3.05 6.65 8.98
CA LYS A 153 4.02 7.67 9.37
C LYS A 153 5.38 7.47 8.72
N LEU A 154 5.88 6.24 8.68
CA LEU A 154 7.16 5.93 8.06
C LEU A 154 7.15 6.23 6.55
N CYS A 155 6.07 5.91 5.83
CA CYS A 155 5.91 6.31 4.43
C CYS A 155 5.82 7.84 4.28
N LEU A 156 5.05 8.51 5.13
CA LEU A 156 4.88 9.96 5.09
C LEU A 156 6.20 10.70 5.35
N GLU A 157 6.98 10.26 6.33
CA GLU A 157 8.33 10.79 6.62
C GLU A 157 9.29 10.50 5.47
N GLY A 158 9.32 9.25 4.99
CA GLY A 158 10.18 8.83 3.88
C GLY A 158 9.87 9.53 2.56
N SER A 159 8.61 9.89 2.31
CA SER A 159 8.18 10.57 1.09
C SER A 159 8.69 12.02 0.97
N SER A 160 9.15 12.61 2.08
CA SER A 160 9.66 13.98 2.17
C SER A 160 8.65 15.00 1.62
N LYS A 161 8.96 15.73 0.53
CA LYS A 161 8.07 16.69 -0.14
C LYS A 161 7.39 16.14 -1.40
N SER A 162 7.50 14.84 -1.66
CA SER A 162 6.95 14.24 -2.88
C SER A 162 5.41 14.30 -2.88
N PRO A 163 4.76 14.46 -4.04
CA PRO A 163 3.32 14.30 -4.14
C PRO A 163 2.89 12.90 -3.70
N LEU A 164 1.82 12.81 -2.91
CA LEU A 164 1.33 11.58 -2.30
C LEU A 164 0.23 10.94 -3.13
N HIS A 165 0.22 9.62 -3.13
CA HIS A 165 -0.86 8.80 -3.65
C HIS A 165 -1.46 8.06 -2.45
N VAL A 166 -2.61 8.55 -2.00
CA VAL A 166 -3.23 8.08 -0.76
C VAL A 166 -4.43 7.22 -1.09
N THR A 167 -4.47 6.03 -0.50
CA THR A 167 -5.61 5.11 -0.58
C THR A 167 -6.11 4.84 0.83
N ILE A 168 -7.37 5.15 1.11
CA ILE A 168 -8.03 4.85 2.38
C ILE A 168 -9.09 3.80 2.09
N ARG A 169 -8.98 2.66 2.77
CA ARG A 169 -9.91 1.53 2.68
C ARG A 169 -10.55 1.26 4.03
N ASP A 170 -11.84 1.52 4.12
CA ASP A 170 -12.71 1.16 5.23
C ASP A 170 -13.68 0.05 4.77
N VAL A 171 -13.15 -1.17 4.63
CA VAL A 171 -13.87 -2.37 4.14
C VAL A 171 -14.30 -3.30 5.28
N GLY A 172 -14.45 -2.73 6.48
CA GLY A 172 -14.52 -3.47 7.73
C GLY A 172 -15.89 -3.84 8.26
N THR A 173 -16.05 -5.08 8.72
CA THR A 173 -17.32 -5.54 9.28
C THR A 173 -17.63 -5.02 10.70
N SER A 174 -16.67 -4.47 11.45
CA SER A 174 -16.93 -3.92 12.79
C SER A 174 -16.79 -2.41 12.86
N PHE A 175 -17.78 -1.76 13.48
CA PHE A 175 -17.85 -0.32 13.69
C PHE A 175 -16.62 0.23 14.45
N GLU A 176 -16.10 -0.50 15.43
CA GLU A 176 -14.89 -0.11 16.18
C GLU A 176 -13.65 -0.01 15.27
N THR A 177 -13.52 -0.92 14.31
CA THR A 177 -12.40 -0.90 13.37
C THR A 177 -12.53 0.32 12.44
N ALA A 178 -13.74 0.63 11.98
CA ALA A 178 -14.03 1.80 11.16
C ALA A 178 -13.63 3.12 11.88
N LEU A 179 -13.97 3.26 13.16
CA LEU A 179 -13.56 4.44 13.96
C LEU A 179 -12.05 4.61 14.04
N TYR A 180 -11.30 3.52 14.29
CA TYR A 180 -9.84 3.58 14.32
C TYR A 180 -9.24 3.98 12.96
N HIS A 181 -9.75 3.41 11.87
CA HIS A 181 -9.32 3.79 10.52
C HIS A 181 -9.62 5.24 10.21
N ARG A 182 -10.78 5.74 10.65
CA ARG A 182 -11.16 7.14 10.54
C ARG A 182 -10.18 8.05 11.27
N ASP A 183 -9.74 7.71 12.48
CA ASP A 183 -8.76 8.52 13.22
C ASP A 183 -7.40 8.58 12.52
N VAL A 184 -6.91 7.43 12.04
CA VAL A 184 -5.65 7.36 11.28
C VAL A 184 -5.75 8.13 9.97
N ALA A 185 -6.83 7.94 9.22
CA ALA A 185 -7.12 8.64 7.98
C ALA A 185 -7.20 10.16 8.21
N SER A 186 -7.92 10.59 9.26
CA SER A 186 -8.06 12.00 9.65
C SER A 186 -6.72 12.63 9.98
N TYR A 187 -5.86 11.91 10.73
CA TYR A 187 -4.50 12.38 11.00
C TYR A 187 -3.69 12.61 9.72
N ILE A 188 -3.79 11.69 8.75
CA ILE A 188 -3.08 11.79 7.47
C ILE A 188 -3.62 12.95 6.65
N LEU A 189 -4.95 13.08 6.55
CA LEU A 189 -5.61 14.17 5.82
C LEU A 189 -5.24 15.53 6.42
N TYR A 190 -5.44 15.72 7.72
CA TYR A 190 -5.14 16.96 8.43
C TYR A 190 -3.72 17.47 8.16
N ARG A 191 -2.73 16.57 8.16
CA ARG A 191 -1.32 16.95 8.08
C ARG A 191 -0.75 16.95 6.67
N HIS A 192 -1.33 16.18 5.76
CA HIS A 192 -0.70 15.88 4.48
C HIS A 192 -1.60 16.05 3.25
N ALA A 193 -2.88 16.35 3.40
CA ALA A 193 -3.80 16.63 2.28
C ALA A 193 -3.27 17.63 1.24
N PRO A 194 -2.51 18.69 1.60
CA PRO A 194 -1.92 19.61 0.61
C PRO A 194 -1.00 18.95 -0.44
N ARG A 195 -0.49 17.75 -0.14
CA ARG A 195 0.46 17.04 -1.00
C ARG A 195 -0.22 15.96 -1.87
N PHE A 196 -1.52 15.77 -1.77
CA PHE A 196 -2.19 14.66 -2.44
C PHE A 196 -2.25 14.92 -3.95
N ALA A 197 -1.69 13.99 -4.74
CA ALA A 197 -1.81 13.97 -6.19
C ALA A 197 -2.84 12.95 -6.66
N THR A 198 -2.95 11.82 -5.94
CA THR A 198 -4.01 10.83 -6.11
C THR A 198 -4.69 10.61 -4.78
N PHE A 199 -6.02 10.58 -4.78
CA PHE A 199 -6.82 10.31 -3.60
C PHE A 199 -7.85 9.22 -3.93
N ASN A 200 -7.69 8.06 -3.31
CA ASN A 200 -8.58 6.92 -3.49
C ASN A 200 -9.27 6.63 -2.16
N LEU A 201 -10.59 6.62 -2.18
CA LEU A 201 -11.46 6.29 -1.07
C LEU A 201 -12.24 5.03 -1.42
N GLU A 202 -12.18 4.04 -0.55
CA GLU A 202 -12.97 2.82 -0.64
C GLU A 202 -13.60 2.60 0.72
N VAL A 203 -14.90 2.84 0.82
CA VAL A 203 -15.58 2.98 2.12
C VAL A 203 -16.87 2.18 2.16
N GLN A 204 -17.14 1.59 3.31
CA GLN A 204 -18.36 0.82 3.54
C GLN A 204 -19.51 1.69 4.07
N HIS A 205 -19.20 2.83 4.70
CA HIS A 205 -20.20 3.68 5.35
C HIS A 205 -20.19 5.09 4.78
N ALA A 206 -21.40 5.62 4.52
CA ALA A 206 -21.61 6.96 4.03
C ALA A 206 -20.96 8.03 4.91
N THR A 207 -21.25 7.99 6.21
CA THR A 207 -20.72 8.96 7.18
C THR A 207 -19.19 8.98 7.24
N THR A 208 -18.52 7.86 6.95
CA THR A 208 -17.07 7.82 6.80
C THR A 208 -16.65 8.61 5.57
N LEU A 209 -17.28 8.37 4.41
CA LEU A 209 -17.00 9.10 3.17
C LEU A 209 -17.11 10.61 3.39
N ASP A 210 -18.24 11.05 3.94
CA ASP A 210 -18.57 12.46 4.15
C ASP A 210 -17.51 13.12 5.01
N SER A 211 -17.20 12.49 6.16
CA SER A 211 -16.19 13.03 7.06
C SER A 211 -14.79 13.09 6.45
N LEU A 212 -14.41 12.14 5.59
CA LEU A 212 -13.09 12.15 4.95
C LEU A 212 -13.01 13.19 3.84
N ILE A 213 -14.10 13.38 3.08
CA ILE A 213 -14.22 14.43 2.07
C ILE A 213 -14.20 15.81 2.74
N ASP A 214 -14.97 16.04 3.81
CA ASP A 214 -14.98 17.29 4.55
C ASP A 214 -13.58 17.67 5.06
N ILE A 215 -12.87 16.72 5.67
CA ILE A 215 -11.50 16.95 6.14
C ILE A 215 -10.57 17.23 4.95
N TRP A 216 -10.72 16.50 3.84
CA TRP A 216 -9.92 16.77 2.64
C TRP A 216 -10.17 18.17 2.06
N LEU A 217 -11.43 18.61 1.98
CA LEU A 217 -11.78 19.95 1.49
C LEU A 217 -11.29 21.03 2.46
N GLN A 218 -11.33 20.77 3.76
CA GLN A 218 -10.90 21.73 4.78
C GLN A 218 -9.37 21.92 4.82
N TYR A 219 -8.59 20.84 4.68
CA TYR A 219 -7.12 20.88 4.86
C TYR A 219 -6.33 20.67 3.58
N GLY A 220 -6.98 20.26 2.50
CA GLY A 220 -6.36 20.03 1.20
C GLY A 220 -5.99 21.34 0.50
N THR A 221 -5.24 21.19 -0.59
CA THR A 221 -4.92 22.31 -1.47
C THR A 221 -5.71 22.15 -2.76
N PRO A 222 -6.57 23.12 -3.13
CA PRO A 222 -7.22 23.14 -4.43
C PRO A 222 -6.20 22.94 -5.55
N GLY A 223 -6.50 22.08 -6.53
CA GLY A 223 -5.55 21.81 -7.62
C GLY A 223 -4.53 20.72 -7.38
N ALA A 224 -4.30 20.28 -6.14
CA ALA A 224 -3.30 19.25 -5.86
C ALA A 224 -3.69 17.87 -6.40
N VAL A 225 -4.94 17.45 -6.16
CA VAL A 225 -5.44 16.14 -6.57
C VAL A 225 -5.78 16.15 -8.05
N LYS A 226 -5.21 15.22 -8.80
CA LYS A 226 -5.46 15.00 -10.24
C LYS A 226 -6.24 13.73 -10.51
N ASN A 227 -6.13 12.76 -9.61
CA ASN A 227 -6.79 11.47 -9.74
C ASN A 227 -7.64 11.23 -8.49
N LEU A 228 -8.94 11.13 -8.68
CA LEU A 228 -9.90 10.87 -7.61
C LEU A 228 -10.61 9.55 -7.90
N SER A 229 -10.60 8.66 -6.92
CA SER A 229 -11.35 7.41 -6.96
C SER A 229 -12.22 7.32 -5.72
N ILE A 230 -13.52 7.11 -5.86
CA ILE A 230 -14.44 6.89 -4.75
C ILE A 230 -15.25 5.63 -5.02
N VAL A 231 -15.12 4.67 -4.11
CA VAL A 231 -15.80 3.38 -4.17
C VAL A 231 -16.62 3.23 -2.89
N SER A 232 -17.92 3.00 -3.05
CA SER A 232 -18.84 2.66 -1.97
C SER A 232 -19.24 1.19 -2.07
N HIS A 233 -19.20 0.49 -0.95
CA HIS A 233 -19.68 -0.89 -0.84
C HIS A 233 -21.12 -0.98 -0.32
N GLN A 234 -21.81 0.16 -0.15
CA GLN A 234 -23.18 0.21 0.37
C GLN A 234 -24.19 0.39 -0.77
N ALA A 235 -25.09 -0.58 -0.95
CA ALA A 235 -26.11 -0.58 -2.01
C ALA A 235 -27.20 0.51 -1.89
N ASN A 236 -27.25 1.24 -0.78
CA ASN A 236 -28.27 2.26 -0.47
C ASN A 236 -27.63 3.58 -0.02
N PHE A 237 -26.55 3.97 -0.70
CA PHE A 237 -25.92 5.26 -0.46
C PHE A 237 -26.83 6.38 -1.00
N ASP A 238 -27.53 7.08 -0.10
CA ASP A 238 -28.28 8.29 -0.45
C ASP A 238 -27.36 9.51 -0.32
N PRO A 239 -26.87 10.10 -1.42
CA PRO A 239 -25.66 10.93 -1.44
C PRO A 239 -25.86 12.41 -1.09
N TYR A 240 -27.08 12.83 -0.73
CA TYR A 240 -27.53 14.23 -0.86
C TYR A 240 -26.70 15.31 -0.13
N ASP A 241 -25.64 14.98 0.62
CA ASP A 241 -24.89 15.98 1.39
C ASP A 241 -23.38 16.07 1.09
N VAL A 242 -22.75 15.11 0.38
CA VAL A 242 -21.28 15.04 0.37
C VAL A 242 -20.62 16.09 -0.52
N LEU A 243 -21.26 16.41 -1.64
CA LEU A 243 -20.71 17.26 -2.69
C LEU A 243 -21.70 18.37 -3.12
N ASP A 244 -22.51 18.86 -2.18
CA ASP A 244 -23.58 19.81 -2.47
C ASP A 244 -23.21 21.28 -2.21
N ASP A 245 -22.06 21.62 -1.61
CA ASP A 245 -21.54 23.00 -1.58
C ASP A 245 -20.79 23.34 -2.87
N PRO A 246 -21.43 24.01 -3.85
CA PRO A 246 -20.87 24.15 -5.18
C PRO A 246 -19.59 25.01 -5.20
N HIS A 247 -19.42 25.96 -4.27
CA HIS A 247 -18.35 26.95 -4.39
C HIS A 247 -16.98 26.41 -3.94
N ILE A 248 -16.94 25.60 -2.89
CA ILE A 248 -15.70 25.00 -2.39
C ILE A 248 -15.28 23.85 -3.30
N LEU A 249 -16.25 23.06 -3.76
CA LEU A 249 -16.01 21.87 -4.55
C LEU A 249 -15.41 22.18 -5.91
N ASP A 250 -15.89 23.22 -6.60
CA ASP A 250 -15.41 23.56 -7.93
C ASP A 250 -13.89 23.77 -7.95
N LEU A 251 -13.33 24.43 -6.94
CA LEU A 251 -11.89 24.68 -6.82
C LEU A 251 -11.07 23.39 -6.63
N PHE A 252 -11.61 22.41 -5.93
CA PHE A 252 -10.95 21.13 -5.68
C PHE A 252 -11.14 20.14 -6.83
N LEU A 253 -12.27 20.21 -7.53
CA LEU A 253 -12.71 19.22 -8.50
C LEU A 253 -12.36 19.59 -9.95
N GLU A 254 -12.39 20.85 -10.35
CA GLU A 254 -11.97 21.32 -11.69
C GLU A 254 -10.59 20.79 -12.15
N PRO A 255 -9.59 20.64 -11.25
CA PRO A 255 -8.25 20.20 -11.63
C PRO A 255 -8.12 18.67 -11.82
N ILE A 256 -9.17 17.90 -11.52
CA ILE A 256 -9.20 16.44 -11.67
C ILE A 256 -9.14 16.07 -13.16
N ARG A 257 -8.40 15.01 -13.47
CA ARG A 257 -8.19 14.49 -14.83
C ARG A 257 -8.60 13.02 -14.94
N THR A 258 -8.50 12.27 -13.85
CA THR A 258 -8.99 10.90 -13.77
C THR A 258 -10.00 10.80 -12.66
N LEU A 259 -11.22 10.41 -13.02
CA LEU A 259 -12.33 10.24 -12.10
C LEU A 259 -12.85 8.80 -12.16
N HIS A 260 -12.84 8.11 -11.03
CA HIS A 260 -13.42 6.78 -10.88
C HIS A 260 -14.48 6.81 -9.78
N LEU A 261 -15.71 6.47 -10.12
CA LEU A 261 -16.85 6.42 -9.21
C LEU A 261 -17.47 5.03 -9.28
N GLU A 262 -17.59 4.38 -8.13
CA GLU A 262 -18.23 3.06 -8.00
C GLU A 262 -19.28 3.09 -6.89
N ASN A 263 -20.55 2.88 -7.27
CA ASN A 263 -21.72 2.94 -6.39
C ASN A 263 -21.82 4.25 -5.57
N VAL A 264 -21.30 5.34 -6.13
CA VAL A 264 -21.35 6.69 -5.55
C VAL A 264 -22.07 7.59 -6.54
N TYR A 265 -22.93 8.47 -6.03
CA TYR A 265 -23.49 9.54 -6.83
C TYR A 265 -22.87 10.87 -6.46
N VAL A 266 -22.73 11.65 -7.51
CA VAL A 266 -22.33 13.04 -7.48
C VAL A 266 -23.31 13.76 -8.41
N ASN A 267 -23.53 15.06 -8.18
CA ASN A 267 -24.33 15.84 -9.11
C ASN A 267 -23.72 15.74 -10.52
N TRP A 268 -24.44 15.14 -11.47
CA TRP A 268 -23.93 14.88 -12.83
C TRP A 268 -23.65 16.17 -13.64
N LYS A 269 -24.11 17.32 -13.15
CA LYS A 269 -23.81 18.65 -13.68
C LYS A 269 -22.64 19.33 -12.97
N SER A 270 -21.97 18.63 -12.05
CA SER A 270 -20.83 19.15 -11.31
C SER A 270 -19.64 19.43 -12.26
N PRO A 271 -18.87 20.51 -12.00
CA PRO A 271 -17.64 20.80 -12.73
C PRO A 271 -16.55 19.73 -12.61
N VAL A 272 -16.69 18.73 -11.74
CA VAL A 272 -15.79 17.57 -11.67
C VAL A 272 -15.69 16.81 -12.99
N PHE A 273 -16.72 16.90 -13.83
CA PHE A 273 -16.77 16.27 -15.15
C PHE A 273 -16.17 17.12 -16.26
N HIS A 274 -15.53 18.24 -15.93
CA HIS A 274 -14.85 19.08 -16.90
C HIS A 274 -13.41 18.62 -17.13
N ASN A 275 -12.95 18.70 -18.38
CA ASN A 275 -11.54 18.46 -18.72
C ASN A 275 -10.97 17.10 -18.27
N LEU A 276 -11.81 16.08 -18.10
CA LEU A 276 -11.37 14.72 -17.79
C LEU A 276 -10.61 14.11 -18.97
N VAL A 277 -9.64 13.28 -18.62
CA VAL A 277 -8.86 12.41 -19.52
C VAL A 277 -9.32 10.96 -19.35
N GLU A 278 -9.70 10.57 -18.13
CA GLU A 278 -10.28 9.26 -17.84
C GLU A 278 -11.53 9.40 -16.95
N LEU A 279 -12.61 8.73 -17.37
CA LEU A 279 -13.86 8.64 -16.64
C LEU A 279 -14.24 7.17 -16.51
N SER A 280 -14.45 6.73 -15.28
CA SER A 280 -14.91 5.39 -14.97
C SER A 280 -16.11 5.45 -14.05
N LEU A 281 -17.25 4.94 -14.51
CA LEU A 281 -18.49 4.85 -13.77
C LEU A 281 -18.86 3.38 -13.60
N ASN A 282 -19.02 2.95 -12.36
CA ASN A 282 -19.49 1.62 -11.99
C ASN A 282 -20.73 1.74 -11.09
N ALA A 283 -21.80 1.03 -11.43
CA ALA A 283 -23.11 1.16 -10.78
C ALA A 283 -23.77 -0.19 -10.47
N ASP A 284 -22.96 -1.22 -10.24
CA ASP A 284 -23.39 -2.61 -9.98
C ASP A 284 -24.44 -2.70 -8.86
N GLN A 285 -24.19 -1.99 -7.75
CA GLN A 285 -25.07 -1.99 -6.57
C GLN A 285 -25.84 -0.69 -6.38
N ALA A 286 -25.69 0.26 -7.31
CA ALA A 286 -26.32 1.57 -7.23
C ALA A 286 -27.83 1.48 -7.47
N GLN A 287 -28.62 2.21 -6.69
CA GLN A 287 -30.05 2.39 -6.95
C GLN A 287 -30.28 3.04 -8.33
N GLU A 288 -31.43 2.76 -8.95
CA GLU A 288 -31.73 3.35 -10.27
C GLU A 288 -31.75 4.88 -10.23
N SER A 289 -32.24 5.48 -9.13
CA SER A 289 -32.35 6.93 -8.92
C SER A 289 -31.02 7.67 -9.00
N ILE A 290 -29.92 7.02 -8.63
CA ILE A 290 -28.59 7.63 -8.57
C ILE A 290 -27.79 7.43 -9.86
N ARG A 291 -28.34 6.79 -10.89
CA ARG A 291 -27.65 6.61 -12.18
C ARG A 291 -27.86 7.83 -13.08
N PRO A 292 -26.87 8.25 -13.87
CA PRO A 292 -27.05 9.35 -14.80
C PRO A 292 -28.04 8.97 -15.90
N SER A 293 -28.81 9.94 -16.35
CA SER A 293 -29.56 9.84 -17.60
C SER A 293 -28.62 9.89 -18.80
N VAL A 294 -29.13 9.46 -19.96
CA VAL A 294 -28.38 9.53 -21.23
C VAL A 294 -27.93 10.96 -21.56
N LEU A 295 -28.77 11.96 -21.25
CA LEU A 295 -28.46 13.37 -21.52
C LEU A 295 -27.36 13.89 -20.60
N GLU A 296 -27.42 13.56 -19.31
CA GLU A 296 -26.37 13.93 -18.37
C GLU A 296 -25.03 13.31 -18.74
N LEU A 297 -25.03 12.03 -19.13
CA LEU A 297 -23.80 11.40 -19.61
C LEU A 297 -23.28 12.05 -20.89
N ALA A 298 -24.15 12.39 -21.84
CA ALA A 298 -23.74 13.14 -23.04
C ALA A 298 -23.14 14.51 -22.68
N ASP A 299 -23.71 15.20 -21.70
CA ASP A 299 -23.20 16.50 -21.23
C ASP A 299 -21.84 16.34 -20.53
N MET A 300 -21.66 15.33 -19.67
CA MET A 300 -20.35 14.99 -19.09
C MET A 300 -19.28 14.79 -20.16
N LEU A 301 -19.61 14.04 -21.22
CA LEU A 301 -18.68 13.79 -22.33
C LEU A 301 -18.36 15.08 -23.12
N ARG A 302 -19.35 15.97 -23.33
CA ARG A 302 -19.13 17.28 -23.98
C ARG A 302 -18.25 18.20 -23.16
N MET A 303 -18.38 18.15 -21.83
CA MET A 303 -17.57 18.95 -20.91
C MET A 303 -16.12 18.46 -20.80
N SER A 304 -15.83 17.25 -21.32
CA SER A 304 -14.50 16.63 -21.33
C SER A 304 -14.02 16.30 -22.75
N PRO A 305 -13.71 17.31 -23.58
CA PRO A 305 -13.29 17.11 -24.97
C PRO A 305 -11.93 16.40 -25.12
N ARG A 306 -11.17 16.25 -24.02
CA ARG A 306 -9.88 15.56 -23.97
C ARG A 306 -9.96 14.17 -23.34
N LEU A 307 -11.17 13.65 -23.14
CA LEU A 307 -11.34 12.33 -22.57
C LEU A 307 -10.77 11.29 -23.55
N GLU A 308 -9.89 10.43 -23.05
CA GLU A 308 -9.22 9.37 -23.80
C GLU A 308 -9.77 7.99 -23.43
N VAL A 309 -10.17 7.84 -22.16
CA VAL A 309 -10.63 6.57 -21.58
C VAL A 309 -12.01 6.76 -20.96
N LEU A 310 -12.98 5.99 -21.45
CA LEU A 310 -14.33 5.90 -20.90
C LEU A 310 -14.62 4.46 -20.49
N LYS A 311 -14.90 4.23 -19.21
CA LYS A 311 -15.27 2.93 -18.65
C LYS A 311 -16.65 3.02 -18.04
N LEU A 312 -17.59 2.25 -18.58
CA LEU A 312 -18.96 2.16 -18.07
C LEU A 312 -19.20 0.70 -17.69
N LEU A 313 -19.26 0.42 -16.39
CA LEU A 313 -19.41 -0.93 -15.85
C LEU A 313 -20.76 -1.01 -15.14
N TYR A 314 -21.58 -2.00 -15.51
CA TYR A 314 -22.89 -2.24 -14.90
C TYR A 314 -23.81 -1.00 -14.85
N LEU A 315 -23.61 -0.05 -15.77
CA LEU A 315 -24.34 1.22 -15.79
C LEU A 315 -25.60 1.11 -16.66
N ASN A 316 -26.75 0.98 -16.02
CA ASN A 316 -28.05 1.12 -16.69
C ASN A 316 -28.48 2.59 -16.66
N LEU A 317 -28.42 3.27 -17.80
CA LEU A 317 -28.82 4.68 -17.89
C LEU A 317 -30.31 4.83 -17.64
N GLN A 318 -30.70 5.88 -16.91
CA GLN A 318 -32.11 6.20 -16.74
C GLN A 318 -32.72 6.60 -18.10
N PRO A 319 -33.90 6.06 -18.47
CA PRO A 319 -34.63 6.53 -19.64
C PRO A 319 -34.97 8.01 -19.42
N GLY A 320 -34.36 8.89 -20.21
CA GLY A 320 -34.69 10.31 -20.15
C GLY A 320 -36.16 10.52 -20.53
N SER A 321 -36.77 11.60 -20.05
CA SER A 321 -38.15 11.96 -20.38
C SER A 321 -38.44 12.02 -21.90
N ARG A 322 -37.40 12.19 -22.72
CA ARG A 322 -37.47 12.21 -24.19
C ARG A 322 -37.29 10.85 -24.88
N PHE A 323 -36.79 9.84 -24.17
CA PHE A 323 -36.55 8.49 -24.70
C PHE A 323 -37.09 7.47 -23.69
N PRO A 324 -38.37 7.07 -23.80
CA PRO A 324 -39.01 6.19 -22.83
C PRO A 324 -38.53 4.72 -22.89
N PHE A 325 -37.62 4.40 -23.81
CA PHE A 325 -37.13 3.04 -24.02
C PHE A 325 -35.75 2.86 -23.36
N LYS A 326 -35.52 1.68 -22.77
CA LYS A 326 -34.16 1.25 -22.38
C LYS A 326 -33.32 1.14 -23.64
N LEU A 327 -32.35 2.04 -23.79
CA LEU A 327 -31.33 1.92 -24.83
C LEU A 327 -30.40 0.77 -24.43
N ASP A 328 -30.26 -0.22 -25.31
CA ASP A 328 -29.17 -1.17 -25.17
C ASP A 328 -27.82 -0.47 -25.43
N PHE A 329 -26.75 -1.08 -24.95
CA PHE A 329 -25.42 -0.49 -25.01
C PHE A 329 -24.97 -0.21 -26.46
N ALA A 330 -25.35 -1.06 -27.41
CA ALA A 330 -25.01 -0.88 -28.82
C ALA A 330 -25.67 0.38 -29.40
N SER A 331 -26.95 0.60 -29.09
CA SER A 331 -27.69 1.80 -29.49
C SER A 331 -27.14 3.05 -28.82
N PHE A 332 -26.70 2.94 -27.56
CA PHE A 332 -26.02 4.03 -26.86
C PHE A 332 -24.67 4.38 -27.51
N VAL A 333 -23.83 3.40 -27.84
CA VAL A 333 -22.55 3.65 -28.51
C VAL A 333 -22.77 4.34 -29.86
N LEU A 334 -23.75 3.89 -30.65
CA LEU A 334 -24.09 4.55 -31.93
C LEU A 334 -24.60 5.98 -31.72
N LEU A 335 -25.43 6.22 -30.71
CA LEU A 335 -25.92 7.55 -30.35
C LEU A 335 -24.76 8.46 -29.94
N VAL A 336 -23.86 7.99 -29.07
CA VAL A 336 -22.71 8.76 -28.58
C VAL A 336 -21.70 9.04 -29.70
N LEU A 337 -21.40 8.04 -30.54
CA LEU A 337 -20.53 8.23 -31.71
C LEU A 337 -21.14 9.23 -32.70
N GLY A 338 -22.46 9.18 -32.92
CA GLY A 338 -23.18 10.15 -33.74
C GLY A 338 -23.19 11.56 -33.16
N LEU A 339 -23.25 11.70 -31.84
CA LEU A 339 -23.29 12.98 -31.14
C LEU A 339 -21.91 13.63 -30.98
N LEU A 340 -20.84 12.84 -30.84
CA LEU A 340 -19.51 13.35 -30.50
C LEU A 340 -18.56 13.48 -31.70
N GLY A 341 -18.85 12.87 -32.85
CA GLY A 341 -18.08 13.06 -34.08
C GLY A 341 -16.59 12.68 -34.02
N HIS A 342 -16.12 12.06 -32.92
CA HIS A 342 -14.71 11.77 -32.62
C HIS A 342 -14.43 10.26 -32.57
N LYS A 343 -13.17 9.88 -32.87
CA LYS A 343 -12.67 8.50 -32.75
C LYS A 343 -12.20 8.23 -31.32
N TRP A 344 -12.90 7.34 -30.61
CA TRP A 344 -12.55 6.90 -29.25
C TRP A 344 -11.95 5.49 -29.28
N SER A 345 -11.03 5.20 -28.35
CA SER A 345 -10.59 3.83 -28.07
C SER A 345 -11.49 3.24 -26.98
N THR A 346 -12.58 2.59 -27.39
CA THR A 346 -13.46 1.87 -26.46
C THR A 346 -12.89 0.48 -26.16
N THR A 347 -12.23 0.32 -25.01
CA THR A 347 -11.99 -0.99 -24.41
C THR A 347 -13.17 -1.33 -23.49
N CYS A 348 -14.10 -2.13 -23.99
CA CYS A 348 -15.15 -2.73 -23.18
C CYS A 348 -14.71 -4.12 -22.72
N CYS A 349 -14.69 -4.34 -21.41
CA CYS A 349 -14.79 -5.68 -20.84
C CYS A 349 -16.28 -5.94 -20.63
N LEU A 350 -16.84 -6.88 -21.41
CA LEU A 350 -18.21 -7.39 -21.24
C LEU A 350 -18.27 -8.43 -20.12
#